data_AF-A0A653BK65-F1
#
_entry.id   AF-A0A653BK65-F1
#
_cell.length_a   1.000
_cell.length_b   1.000
_cell.length_c   1.000
_cell.angle_alpha   90.00
_cell.angle_beta   90.00
_cell.angle_gamma   90.00
#
_symmetry.space_group_name_H-M   'P 1'
#
loop_
_entity.id
_entity.type
_entity.pdbx_description
1 polymer ?
#
loop_
_entity_poly.entity_id
_entity_poly.type
_entity_poly.pdbx_seq_one_letter_code
_entity_poly.pdbx_strand_id
1 'polypeptide(L)'
;MLLLDFGASREYSKPFMDQYVRILKAACDGDRDTVLKVSKDLGFLTGYESKVMEEAHVDAVMILGEVFRKEGKYDFGHQDMTRRIQNLAQIMLTHRLCPPPEEVYSLHRKLSGVFLLCTKLNIALDCRSKFIRLYNQYVFG
;
A
#
# COMPACT_ATOMS: atom_id res chain seq x y z
N MET A 1 19.42 13.43 -12.29
CA MET A 1 18.72 12.16 -12.59
C MET A 1 17.91 12.39 -13.85
N LEU A 2 18.13 11.61 -14.90
CA LEU A 2 17.37 11.67 -16.16
C LEU A 2 16.37 10.51 -16.18
N LEU A 3 15.09 10.80 -16.37
CA LEU A 3 14.02 9.81 -16.55
C LEU A 3 13.75 9.69 -18.05
N LEU A 4 14.00 8.52 -18.64
CA LEU A 4 13.98 8.32 -20.10
C LEU A 4 12.81 7.47 -20.60
N ASP A 5 12.21 6.65 -19.73
CA ASP A 5 11.13 5.73 -20.10
C ASP A 5 9.82 6.09 -19.37
N PHE A 6 8.79 6.37 -20.17
CA PHE A 6 7.43 6.68 -19.73
C PHE A 6 6.38 5.73 -20.33
N GLY A 7 6.80 4.63 -20.98
CA GLY A 7 5.91 3.71 -21.71
C GLY A 7 4.89 2.96 -20.83
N ALA A 8 5.12 2.90 -19.53
CA ALA A 8 4.21 2.30 -18.54
C ALA A 8 3.42 3.33 -17.71
N SER A 9 3.34 4.59 -18.17
CA SER A 9 2.57 5.63 -17.47
C SER A 9 1.07 5.31 -17.51
N ARG A 10 0.39 5.64 -16.41
CA ARG A 10 -1.04 5.42 -16.22
C ARG A 10 -1.65 6.65 -15.55
N GLU A 11 -2.81 7.04 -16.03
CA GLU A 11 -3.67 8.00 -15.34
C GLU A 11 -4.53 7.24 -14.33
N TYR A 12 -4.77 7.88 -13.19
CA TYR A 12 -5.65 7.36 -12.14
C TYR A 12 -6.73 8.39 -11.88
N SER A 13 -7.97 7.93 -11.74
CA SER A 13 -9.08 8.82 -11.44
C SER A 13 -8.89 9.47 -10.06
N LYS A 14 -9.35 10.71 -9.94
CA LYS A 14 -9.29 11.46 -8.69
C LYS A 14 -10.01 10.73 -7.53
N PRO A 15 -11.22 10.17 -7.72
CA PRO A 15 -11.89 9.39 -6.66
C PRO A 15 -11.09 8.16 -6.21
N PHE A 16 -10.46 7.43 -7.14
CA PHE A 16 -9.61 6.29 -6.79
C PHE A 16 -8.41 6.72 -5.94
N MET A 17 -7.71 7.78 -6.37
CA MET A 17 -6.55 8.28 -5.65
C MET A 17 -6.90 8.84 -4.27
N ASP A 18 -8.03 9.52 -4.12
CA ASP A 18 -8.49 10.03 -2.83
C ASP A 18 -8.67 8.90 -1.82
N GLN A 19 -9.34 7.82 -2.23
CA GLN A 19 -9.53 6.66 -1.35
C GLN A 19 -8.22 5.91 -1.10
N TYR A 20 -7.35 5.79 -2.11
CA TYR A 20 -6.07 5.13 -1.94
C TYR A 20 -5.17 5.88 -0.93
N VAL A 21 -5.13 7.21 -1.01
CA VAL A 21 -4.41 8.06 -0.06
C VAL A 21 -4.99 7.94 1.34
N ARG A 22 -6.32 7.80 1.49
CA ARG A 22 -6.97 7.53 2.79
C ARG A 22 -6.53 6.19 3.39
N ILE A 23 -6.45 5.12 2.59
CA ILE A 23 -5.92 3.83 3.06
C ILE A 23 -4.48 3.98 3.55
N LEU A 24 -3.61 4.63 2.78
CA LEU A 24 -2.22 4.83 3.19
C LEU A 24 -2.11 5.65 4.47
N LYS A 25 -2.93 6.69 4.64
CA LYS A 25 -2.95 7.49 5.86
C LYS A 25 -3.43 6.68 7.07
N ALA A 26 -4.50 5.91 6.92
CA ALA A 26 -5.00 5.03 7.97
C ALA A 26 -3.94 3.98 8.38
N ALA A 27 -3.26 3.38 7.40
CA ALA A 27 -2.14 2.48 7.65
C ALA A 27 -0.93 3.17 8.28
N CYS A 28 -0.66 4.43 7.97
CA CYS A 28 0.36 5.24 8.64
C CYS A 28 -0.01 5.50 10.12
N ASP A 29 -1.28 5.74 10.41
CA ASP A 29 -1.78 6.12 11.74
C ASP A 29 -2.05 4.95 12.68
N GLY A 30 -2.15 3.72 12.17
CA GLY A 30 -2.57 2.59 13.01
C GLY A 30 -4.03 2.24 12.95
N ASP A 31 -4.80 2.93 12.13
CA ASP A 31 -6.25 2.80 12.07
C ASP A 31 -6.66 1.63 11.16
N ARG A 32 -6.74 0.44 11.77
CA ARG A 32 -7.16 -0.81 11.09
C ARG A 32 -8.61 -0.75 10.63
N ASP A 33 -9.48 -0.10 11.40
CA ASP A 33 -10.91 -0.04 11.10
C ASP A 33 -11.17 0.82 9.86
N THR A 34 -10.48 1.96 9.75
CA THR A 34 -10.54 2.78 8.53
C THR A 34 -9.91 2.06 7.34
N VAL A 35 -8.81 1.31 7.53
CA VAL A 35 -8.25 0.47 6.45
C VAL A 35 -9.30 -0.51 5.92
N LEU A 36 -9.98 -1.24 6.81
CA LEU A 36 -11.00 -2.21 6.42
C LEU A 36 -12.17 -1.53 5.70
N LYS A 37 -12.70 -0.45 6.28
CA LYS A 37 -13.83 0.30 5.72
C LYS A 37 -13.53 0.80 4.31
N VAL A 38 -12.42 1.54 4.15
CA VAL A 38 -12.07 2.14 2.85
C VAL A 38 -11.67 1.07 1.84
N SER A 39 -11.13 -0.06 2.27
CA SER A 39 -10.84 -1.20 1.37
C SER A 39 -12.10 -1.82 0.78
N LYS A 40 -13.22 -1.81 1.52
CA LYS A 40 -14.54 -2.20 0.98
C LYS A 40 -15.05 -1.15 0.00
N ASP A 41 -14.95 0.13 0.34
CA ASP A 41 -15.37 1.24 -0.52
C ASP A 41 -14.60 1.26 -1.86
N LEU A 42 -13.32 0.87 -1.86
CA LEU A 42 -12.48 0.74 -3.06
C LEU A 42 -12.71 -0.56 -3.85
N GLY A 43 -13.50 -1.49 -3.34
CA GLY A 43 -13.73 -2.80 -3.96
C GLY A 43 -12.53 -3.75 -3.87
N PHE A 44 -11.58 -3.53 -2.94
CA PHE A 44 -10.54 -4.53 -2.65
C PHE A 44 -11.10 -5.74 -1.92
N LEU A 45 -12.17 -5.50 -1.16
CA LEU A 45 -13.02 -6.45 -0.46
C LEU A 45 -14.46 -6.19 -0.87
N THR A 46 -15.25 -7.26 -1.00
CA THR A 46 -16.68 -7.21 -1.31
C THR A 46 -17.54 -6.85 -0.10
N GLY A 47 -17.01 -7.06 1.11
CA GLY A 47 -17.74 -6.96 2.37
C GLY A 47 -18.36 -8.26 2.85
N TYR A 48 -18.24 -9.34 2.07
CA TYR A 48 -18.75 -10.68 2.40
C TYR A 48 -17.62 -11.70 2.67
N GLU A 49 -16.38 -11.24 2.71
CA GLU A 49 -15.23 -12.06 3.01
C GLU A 49 -15.31 -12.74 4.38
N SER A 50 -14.72 -13.92 4.50
CA SER A 50 -14.47 -14.51 5.82
C SER A 50 -13.56 -13.61 6.65
N LYS A 51 -13.68 -13.66 7.99
CA LYS A 51 -12.81 -12.89 8.90
C LYS A 51 -11.32 -13.10 8.63
N VAL A 52 -10.93 -14.33 8.28
CA VAL A 52 -9.55 -14.69 7.93
C VAL A 52 -9.04 -13.87 6.73
N MET A 53 -9.89 -13.64 5.73
CA MET A 53 -9.55 -12.85 4.55
C MET A 53 -9.52 -11.35 4.86
N GLU A 54 -10.49 -10.84 5.63
CA GLU A 54 -10.49 -9.45 6.08
C GLU A 54 -9.24 -9.12 6.90
N GLU A 55 -8.91 -9.96 7.87
CA GLU A 55 -7.72 -9.82 8.71
C GLU A 55 -6.44 -9.90 7.88
N ALA A 56 -6.32 -10.87 6.97
CA ALA A 56 -5.14 -11.00 6.12
C ALA A 56 -4.95 -9.78 5.20
N HIS A 57 -6.04 -9.23 4.64
CA HIS A 57 -6.00 -8.01 3.83
C HIS A 57 -5.57 -6.80 4.67
N VAL A 58 -6.20 -6.59 5.83
CA VAL A 58 -5.86 -5.48 6.73
C VAL A 58 -4.40 -5.61 7.15
N ASP A 59 -3.95 -6.79 7.60
CA ASP A 59 -2.56 -7.01 7.98
C ASP A 59 -1.58 -6.71 6.85
N ALA A 60 -1.90 -7.10 5.62
CA ALA A 60 -1.05 -6.79 4.47
C ALA A 60 -0.92 -5.27 4.25
N VAL A 61 -2.03 -4.53 4.33
CA VAL A 61 -2.01 -3.06 4.22
C VAL A 61 -1.27 -2.42 5.39
N MET A 62 -1.42 -2.94 6.61
CA MET A 62 -0.75 -2.43 7.80
C MET A 62 0.77 -2.64 7.72
N ILE A 63 1.21 -3.80 7.22
CA ILE A 63 2.62 -4.11 6.95
C ILE A 63 3.18 -3.12 5.91
N LEU A 64 2.45 -2.88 4.81
CA LEU A 64 2.83 -1.88 3.81
C LEU A 64 2.93 -0.47 4.42
N GLY A 65 2.08 -0.15 5.40
CA GLY A 65 2.08 1.12 6.12
C GLY A 65 3.24 1.31 7.10
N GLU A 66 3.98 0.26 7.49
CA GLU A 66 5.08 0.35 8.47
C GLU A 66 6.16 1.34 8.03
N VAL A 67 6.44 1.39 6.72
CA VAL A 67 7.41 2.32 6.12
C VAL A 67 7.03 3.78 6.37
N PHE A 68 5.73 4.09 6.43
CA PHE A 68 5.21 5.43 6.69
C PHE A 68 4.96 5.68 8.18
N ARG A 69 4.85 4.62 8.99
CA ARG A 69 4.64 4.75 10.43
C ARG A 69 5.94 4.94 11.20
N LYS A 70 7.03 4.30 10.78
CA LYS A 70 8.31 4.35 11.47
C LYS A 70 8.84 5.79 11.55
N GLU A 71 9.12 6.23 12.77
CA GLU A 71 9.81 7.51 12.99
C GLU A 71 11.29 7.39 12.61
N GLY A 72 11.82 8.44 11.99
CA GLY A 72 13.18 8.44 11.46
C GLY A 72 13.32 7.55 10.21
N LYS A 73 14.52 6.99 10.02
CA LYS A 73 14.84 6.23 8.80
C LYS A 73 14.30 4.80 8.87
N TYR A 74 13.55 4.39 7.85
CA TYR A 74 13.24 3.01 7.55
C TYR A 74 14.40 2.39 6.75
N ASP A 75 15.01 1.33 7.27
CA ASP A 75 16.07 0.58 6.61
C ASP A 75 15.45 -0.45 5.67
N PHE A 76 15.63 -0.26 4.35
CA PHE A 76 15.09 -1.17 3.35
C PHE A 76 15.95 -2.42 3.16
N GLY A 77 17.21 -2.42 3.59
CA GLY A 77 18.10 -3.58 3.46
C GLY A 77 17.96 -4.60 4.58
N HIS A 78 17.53 -4.16 5.78
CA HIS A 78 17.32 -5.03 6.94
C HIS A 78 15.85 -5.05 7.37
N GLN A 79 14.99 -5.65 6.55
CA GLN A 79 13.55 -5.79 6.79
C GLN A 79 13.02 -7.17 6.38
N ASP A 80 11.89 -7.60 6.97
CA ASP A 80 11.23 -8.87 6.66
C ASP A 80 9.79 -8.71 6.10
N MET A 81 9.44 -7.48 5.74
CA MET A 81 8.17 -7.06 5.13
C MET A 81 7.80 -7.93 3.93
N THR A 82 8.73 -8.19 3.00
CA THR A 82 8.46 -9.02 1.81
C THR A 82 8.00 -10.43 2.20
N ARG A 83 8.67 -11.05 3.18
CA ARG A 83 8.33 -12.38 3.68
C ARG A 83 6.95 -12.39 4.35
N ARG A 84 6.67 -11.38 5.17
CA ARG A 84 5.37 -11.24 5.86
C ARG A 84 4.22 -11.05 4.87
N ILE A 85 4.41 -10.24 3.83
CA ILE A 85 3.42 -10.07 2.75
C ILE A 85 3.21 -11.37 1.96
N GLN A 86 4.27 -12.12 1.65
CA GLN A 86 4.15 -13.39 0.94
C GLN A 86 3.29 -14.41 1.71
N ASN A 87 3.47 -14.49 3.03
CA ASN A 87 2.67 -15.38 3.88
C ASN A 87 1.18 -15.03 3.82
N LEU A 88 0.85 -13.73 3.88
CA LEU A 88 -0.54 -13.26 3.77
C LEU A 88 -1.12 -13.40 2.36
N ALA A 89 -0.28 -13.26 1.33
CA ALA A 89 -0.71 -13.43 -0.06
C ALA A 89 -1.28 -14.83 -0.31
N GLN A 90 -0.70 -15.87 0.30
CA GLN A 90 -1.21 -17.23 0.18
C GLN A 90 -2.63 -17.36 0.78
N ILE A 91 -2.88 -16.75 1.94
CA ILE A 91 -4.20 -16.72 2.57
C ILE A 91 -5.19 -15.97 1.67
N MET A 92 -4.78 -14.81 1.16
CA MET A 92 -5.62 -13.99 0.30
C MET A 92 -6.00 -14.70 -1.00
N LEU A 93 -5.08 -15.44 -1.61
CA LEU A 93 -5.34 -16.22 -2.83
C LEU A 93 -6.36 -17.34 -2.60
N THR A 94 -6.36 -17.95 -1.41
CA THR A 94 -7.29 -19.03 -1.07
C THR A 94 -8.69 -18.52 -0.72
N HIS A 95 -8.80 -17.38 -0.03
CA HIS A 95 -10.07 -16.93 0.55
C HIS A 95 -10.74 -15.75 -0.18
N ARG A 96 -10.10 -15.14 -1.17
CA ARG A 96 -10.65 -14.00 -1.90
C ARG A 96 -11.87 -14.38 -2.74
N LEU A 97 -12.92 -13.56 -2.65
CA LEU A 97 -14.17 -13.76 -3.37
C LEU A 97 -14.16 -13.17 -4.80
N CYS A 98 -13.49 -12.04 -5.01
CA CYS A 98 -13.37 -11.42 -6.33
C CYS A 98 -12.01 -10.73 -6.52
N PRO A 99 -11.53 -10.57 -7.77
CA PRO A 99 -10.37 -9.75 -8.05
C PRO A 99 -10.65 -8.27 -7.71
N PRO A 100 -9.64 -7.50 -7.24
CA PRO A 100 -9.75 -6.07 -7.03
C PRO A 100 -9.76 -5.33 -8.40
N PRO A 101 -10.06 -4.03 -8.42
CA PRO A 101 -10.08 -3.22 -9.65
C PRO A 101 -8.76 -3.24 -10.41
N GLU A 102 -8.80 -3.12 -11.75
CA GLU A 102 -7.60 -3.21 -12.60
C GLU A 102 -6.54 -2.15 -12.23
N GLU A 103 -6.98 -0.94 -11.89
CA GLU A 103 -6.14 0.21 -11.55
C GLU A 103 -5.19 -0.08 -10.39
N VAL A 104 -5.60 -0.90 -9.42
CA VAL A 104 -4.76 -1.20 -8.26
C VAL A 104 -3.55 -2.07 -8.63
N TYR A 105 -3.65 -2.90 -9.67
CA TYR A 105 -2.57 -3.80 -10.06
C TYR A 105 -1.37 -3.05 -10.65
N SER A 106 -1.59 -2.03 -11.48
CA SER A 106 -0.49 -1.19 -11.97
C SER A 106 0.17 -0.41 -10.83
N LEU A 107 -0.64 0.12 -9.92
CA LEU A 107 -0.16 0.91 -8.79
C LEU A 107 0.67 0.06 -7.82
N HIS A 108 0.15 -1.11 -7.40
CA HIS A 108 0.86 -2.02 -6.51
C HIS A 108 2.16 -2.52 -7.12
N ARG A 109 2.17 -2.87 -8.41
CA ARG A 109 3.39 -3.26 -9.13
C ARG A 109 4.43 -2.15 -9.16
N LYS A 110 4.01 -0.89 -9.33
CA LYS A 110 4.93 0.27 -9.28
C LYS A 110 5.53 0.43 -7.87
N LEU A 111 4.71 0.34 -6.83
CA LEU A 111 5.17 0.44 -5.43
C LEU A 111 6.13 -0.70 -5.08
N SER A 112 5.80 -1.94 -5.42
CA SER A 112 6.67 -3.10 -5.23
C SER A 112 8.01 -2.93 -5.94
N GLY A 113 8.02 -2.41 -7.17
CA GLY A 113 9.25 -2.14 -7.91
C GLY A 113 10.14 -1.09 -7.23
N VAL A 114 9.56 0.00 -6.73
CA VAL A 114 10.31 1.02 -5.97
C VAL A 114 10.84 0.44 -4.65
N PHE A 115 10.02 -0.32 -3.93
CA PHE A 115 10.42 -0.94 -2.67
C PHE A 115 11.59 -1.94 -2.84
N LEU A 116 11.51 -2.78 -3.87
CA LEU A 116 12.58 -3.72 -4.23
C LEU A 116 13.86 -2.99 -4.65
N LEU A 117 13.74 -1.86 -5.36
CA LEU A 117 14.90 -1.03 -5.70
C LEU A 117 15.56 -0.45 -4.44
N CYS A 118 14.77 0.10 -3.51
CA CYS A 118 15.29 0.60 -2.23
C CYS A 118 15.97 -0.52 -1.43
N THR A 119 15.39 -1.72 -1.42
CA THR A 119 15.97 -2.92 -0.79
C THR A 119 17.31 -3.29 -1.44
N LYS A 120 17.35 -3.36 -2.77
CA LYS A 120 18.56 -3.72 -3.54
C LYS A 120 19.70 -2.70 -3.37
N LEU A 121 19.36 -1.42 -3.19
CA LEU A 121 20.33 -0.36 -2.95
C LEU A 121 20.77 -0.27 -1.47
N ASN A 122 20.16 -1.05 -0.57
CA ASN A 122 20.46 -1.07 0.87
C ASN A 122 20.41 0.33 1.50
N ILE A 123 19.36 1.10 1.17
CA ILE A 123 19.22 2.48 1.65
C ILE A 123 18.29 2.57 2.86
N ALA A 124 18.50 3.61 3.67
CA ALA A 124 17.60 3.98 4.74
C ALA A 124 17.01 5.38 4.49
N LEU A 125 15.67 5.49 4.48
CA LEU A 125 14.96 6.74 4.16
C LEU A 125 13.96 7.09 5.25
N ASP A 126 13.85 8.38 5.56
CA ASP A 126 12.75 8.90 6.38
C ASP A 126 11.50 9.05 5.49
N CYS A 127 10.72 7.97 5.43
CA CYS A 127 9.52 7.86 4.61
C CYS A 127 8.31 8.50 5.28
N ARG A 128 8.20 8.45 6.62
CA ARG A 128 7.12 9.08 7.38
C ARG A 128 7.06 10.58 7.15
N SER A 129 8.17 11.31 7.35
CA SER A 129 8.19 12.77 7.18
C SER A 129 7.84 13.18 5.75
N LYS A 130 8.37 12.44 4.76
CA LYS A 130 8.07 12.66 3.34
C LYS A 130 6.59 12.43 3.03
N PHE A 131 6.02 11.33 3.52
CA PHE A 131 4.61 10.99 3.33
C PHE A 131 3.70 12.03 3.96
N ILE A 132 3.92 12.41 5.23
CA ILE A 132 3.11 13.42 5.92
C ILE A 132 3.15 14.77 5.18
N ARG A 133 4.33 15.19 4.70
CA ARG A 133 4.45 16.42 3.92
C ARG A 133 3.64 16.35 2.62
N LEU A 134 3.71 15.24 1.89
CA LEU A 134 2.94 15.04 0.66
C LEU A 134 1.44 14.98 0.93
N TYR A 135 1.03 14.27 1.99
CA TYR A 135 -0.36 14.18 2.42
C TYR A 135 -0.94 15.55 2.75
N ASN A 136 -0.21 16.40 3.48
CA ASN A 136 -0.66 17.75 3.83
C ASN A 136 -0.80 18.68 2.60
N GLN A 137 -0.15 18.34 1.48
CA GLN A 137 -0.27 19.06 0.21
C GLN A 137 -1.33 18.45 -0.71
N TYR A 138 -1.86 17.29 -0.35
CA TYR A 138 -2.87 16.59 -1.15
C TYR A 138 -4.24 17.24 -0.96
N VAL A 139 -4.84 17.70 -2.06
CA VAL A 139 -6.18 18.31 -2.06
C VAL A 139 -7.20 17.22 -2.37
N PHE A 140 -8.07 16.87 -1.43
CA PHE A 140 -9.21 15.97 -1.69
C PHE A 140 -10.31 16.70 -2.47
N GLY A 141 -11.06 15.97 -3.30
CA GLY A 141 -12.18 16.54 -4.09
C GLY A 141 -12.26 16.02 -5.51
#